data_AF-A0A920QL16-F1
#
_entry.id   AF-A0A920QL16-F1
#
_cell.length_a   1.000
_cell.length_b   1.000
_cell.length_c   1.000
_cell.angle_alpha   90.00
_cell.angle_beta   90.00
_cell.angle_gamma   90.00
#
_symmetry.space_group_name_H-M   'P 1'
#
loop_
_entity.id
_entity.type
_entity.pdbx_description
1 polymer ?
#
loop_
_entity_poly.entity_id
_entity_poly.type
_entity_poly.pdbx_seq_one_letter_code
_entity_poly.pdbx_strand_id
1 'polypeptide(L)'
;MKKLLTWVANDGETALHPSSSCRMGKDSMSVVDPESMKVHGVENLRVVDASVMPYITNGNIYAPVMMIAEKSADMILGKTLLPKEEHEFYRIDDD
;
A
#
# COMPACT_ATOMS: atom_id res chain seq x y z
N MET A 1 -27.32 -0.67 -22.67
CA MET A 1 -26.07 -1.33 -22.23
C MET A 1 -24.88 -1.05 -23.17
N LYS A 2 -24.92 -1.42 -24.46
CA LYS A 2 -23.77 -1.20 -25.39
C LYS A 2 -23.23 0.24 -25.43
N LYS A 3 -24.11 1.25 -25.51
CA LYS A 3 -23.72 2.67 -25.52
C LYS A 3 -22.96 3.12 -24.26
N LEU A 4 -23.36 2.64 -23.08
CA LEU A 4 -22.71 2.97 -21.81
C LEU A 4 -21.30 2.37 -21.75
N LEU A 5 -21.17 1.10 -22.12
CA LEU A 5 -19.86 0.43 -22.14
C LEU A 5 -18.89 1.06 -23.15
N THR A 6 -19.39 1.48 -24.32
CA THR A 6 -18.58 2.20 -25.30
C THR A 6 -18.08 3.53 -24.76
N TRP A 7 -18.92 4.29 -24.03
CA TRP A 7 -18.50 5.54 -23.39
C TRP A 7 -17.43 5.29 -22.32
N VAL A 8 -17.64 4.33 -21.42
CA VAL A 8 -16.64 3.97 -20.38
C VAL A 8 -15.29 3.56 -21.00
N ALA A 9 -15.31 2.82 -22.11
CA ALA A 9 -14.08 2.41 -22.79
C ALA A 9 -13.32 3.57 -23.47
N ASN A 10 -14.03 4.62 -23.90
CA ASN A 10 -13.43 5.77 -24.58
C ASN A 10 -12.96 6.86 -23.60
N ASP A 11 -13.69 7.04 -22.49
CA ASP A 11 -13.53 8.17 -21.58
C ASP A 11 -13.01 7.74 -20.18
N GLY A 12 -12.74 6.44 -19.98
CA GLY A 12 -12.18 5.92 -18.73
C GLY A 12 -10.76 6.43 -18.48
N GLU A 13 -10.52 6.99 -17.29
CA GLU A 13 -9.23 7.53 -16.88
C GLU A 13 -8.73 6.90 -15.58
N THR A 14 -7.45 7.09 -15.29
CA THR A 14 -6.87 6.70 -14.01
C THR A 14 -7.25 7.69 -12.92
N ALA A 15 -7.48 7.20 -11.71
CA ALA A 15 -7.53 8.04 -10.51
C ALA A 15 -6.13 8.45 -10.01
N LEU A 16 -5.08 8.20 -10.80
CA LEU A 16 -3.67 8.50 -10.50
C LEU A 16 -3.14 7.75 -9.27
N HIS A 17 -3.57 6.50 -9.10
CA HIS A 17 -3.10 5.61 -8.03
C HIS A 17 -2.33 4.38 -8.56
N PRO A 18 -1.20 4.56 -9.28
CA PRO A 18 -0.37 3.42 -9.68
C PRO A 18 0.24 2.74 -8.44
N SER A 19 0.16 1.41 -8.37
CA SER A 19 0.65 0.62 -7.23
C SER A 19 1.05 -0.79 -7.65
N SER A 20 1.55 -1.58 -6.70
CA SER A 20 1.64 -3.05 -6.77
C SER A 20 2.66 -3.67 -7.74
N SER A 21 3.40 -2.87 -8.51
CA SER A 21 4.42 -3.37 -9.46
C SER A 21 5.65 -4.03 -8.80
N CYS A 22 5.90 -3.76 -7.52
CA CYS A 22 6.94 -4.39 -6.70
C CYS A 22 6.35 -5.02 -5.44
N ARG A 23 5.19 -5.69 -5.59
CA ARG A 23 4.39 -6.24 -4.49
C ARG A 23 5.23 -6.95 -3.42
N MET A 24 4.99 -6.57 -2.17
CA MET A 24 5.50 -7.29 -1.01
C MET A 24 4.79 -8.63 -0.83
N GLY A 25 5.52 -9.65 -0.38
CA GLY A 25 4.95 -10.96 -0.09
C GLY A 25 6.01 -12.04 0.12
N LYS A 26 5.53 -13.25 0.40
CA LYS A 26 6.35 -14.45 0.67
C LYS A 26 6.19 -15.54 -0.39
N ASP A 27 5.51 -15.23 -1.49
CA ASP A 27 5.31 -16.16 -2.61
C ASP A 27 6.33 -15.92 -3.73
N SER A 28 6.39 -16.83 -4.71
CA SER A 28 7.37 -16.78 -5.81
C SER A 28 7.22 -15.59 -6.76
N MET A 29 6.07 -14.90 -6.73
CA MET A 29 5.79 -13.73 -7.55
C MET A 29 5.98 -12.41 -6.77
N SER A 30 6.45 -12.48 -5.53
CA SER A 30 6.70 -11.30 -4.69
C SER A 30 8.05 -10.67 -5.02
N VAL A 31 8.14 -9.35 -4.93
CA VAL A 31 9.38 -8.59 -5.25
C VAL A 31 10.14 -8.18 -4.01
N VAL A 32 9.44 -7.81 -2.93
CA VAL A 32 10.06 -7.44 -1.65
C VAL A 32 9.56 -8.30 -0.50
N ASP A 33 10.44 -8.51 0.48
CA ASP A 33 10.10 -9.15 1.75
C ASP A 33 9.32 -8.16 2.64
N PRO A 34 8.13 -8.51 3.16
CA PRO A 34 7.28 -7.58 3.92
C PRO A 34 7.82 -7.21 5.31
N GLU A 35 8.76 -7.98 5.86
CA GLU A 35 9.33 -7.71 7.19
C GLU A 35 10.54 -6.77 7.13
N SER A 36 11.28 -6.79 6.01
CA SER A 36 12.52 -6.03 5.86
C SER A 36 12.49 -4.98 4.74
N MET A 37 11.47 -5.02 3.88
CA MET A 37 11.32 -4.25 2.64
C MET A 37 12.47 -4.45 1.64
N LYS A 38 13.30 -5.48 1.82
CA LYS A 38 14.42 -5.80 0.93
C LYS A 38 13.89 -6.47 -0.34
N VAL A 39 14.52 -6.13 -1.46
CA VAL A 39 14.27 -6.82 -2.73
C VAL A 39 14.80 -8.25 -2.62
N HIS A 40 13.97 -9.23 -2.98
CA HIS A 40 14.34 -10.63 -2.94
C HIS A 40 15.56 -10.90 -3.82
N GLY A 41 16.59 -11.56 -3.27
CA GLY A 41 17.81 -11.90 -3.99
C GLY A 41 18.78 -10.75 -4.27
N VAL A 42 18.52 -9.53 -3.76
CA VAL A 42 19.40 -8.37 -3.95
C VAL A 42 19.83 -7.82 -2.59
N GLU A 43 21.13 -7.65 -2.42
CA GLU A 43 21.69 -7.09 -1.19
C GLU A 43 21.56 -5.56 -1.17
N ASN A 44 21.35 -4.99 0.03
CA ASN A 44 21.36 -3.54 0.29
C ASN A 44 20.36 -2.70 -0.54
N LEU A 45 19.36 -3.31 -1.17
CA LEU A 45 18.30 -2.63 -1.91
C LEU A 45 16.94 -2.83 -1.26
N ARG A 46 16.17 -1.74 -1.15
CA ARG A 46 14.80 -1.73 -0.66
C ARG A 46 13.90 -0.89 -1.57
N VAL A 47 12.62 -1.23 -1.61
CA VAL A 47 11.58 -0.43 -2.28
C VAL A 47 10.56 -0.02 -1.23
N VAL A 48 10.22 1.26 -1.16
CA VAL A 48 9.34 1.84 -0.14
C VAL A 48 8.48 2.92 -0.78
N ASP A 49 7.44 2.49 -1.50
CA ASP A 49 6.44 3.37 -2.13
C ASP A 49 5.16 2.56 -2.44
N ALA A 50 4.23 3.12 -3.23
CA ALA A 50 2.98 2.43 -3.61
C ALA A 50 3.18 1.11 -4.36
N SER A 51 4.32 0.91 -5.03
CA SER A 51 4.60 -0.32 -5.80
C SER A 51 4.61 -1.56 -4.92
N VAL A 52 4.89 -1.44 -3.63
CA VAL A 52 4.96 -2.59 -2.71
C VAL A 52 3.60 -3.08 -2.24
N MET A 53 2.53 -2.30 -2.43
CA MET A 53 1.19 -2.67 -2.00
C MET A 53 0.74 -3.98 -2.67
N PRO A 54 0.31 -5.01 -1.93
CA PRO A 54 -0.17 -6.26 -2.52
C PRO A 54 -1.42 -6.09 -3.39
N TYR A 55 -2.27 -5.15 -2.99
CA TYR A 55 -3.42 -4.69 -3.74
C TYR A 55 -3.64 -3.21 -3.38
N ILE A 56 -4.28 -2.46 -4.27
CA ILE A 56 -4.61 -1.05 -4.03
C ILE A 56 -5.64 -0.93 -2.89
N THR A 57 -5.42 0.00 -1.97
CA THR A 57 -6.38 0.27 -0.89
C THR A 57 -7.66 0.91 -1.41
N ASN A 58 -8.75 0.79 -0.65
CA ASN A 58 -10.04 1.38 -1.02
C ASN A 58 -10.05 2.87 -0.64
N GLY A 59 -9.62 3.74 -1.55
CA GLY A 59 -9.57 5.20 -1.34
C GLY A 59 -8.37 5.87 -2.01
N ASN A 60 -8.11 7.12 -1.61
CA ASN A 60 -6.90 7.83 -2.03
C ASN A 60 -5.67 7.21 -1.34
N ILE A 61 -4.66 6.86 -2.15
CA ILE A 61 -3.49 6.12 -1.68
C ILE A 61 -2.43 6.96 -0.99
N TYR A 62 -2.57 8.29 -0.93
CA TYR A 62 -1.58 9.16 -0.29
C TYR A 62 -1.30 8.76 1.17
N ALA A 63 -2.34 8.65 2.00
CA ALA A 63 -2.18 8.26 3.39
C ALA A 63 -1.57 6.85 3.54
N PRO A 64 -2.05 5.81 2.83
CA PRO A 64 -1.38 4.50 2.79
C PRO A 64 0.10 4.54 2.41
N VAL A 65 0.50 5.35 1.41
CA VAL A 65 1.91 5.50 1.02
C VAL A 65 2.73 6.12 2.15
N MET A 66 2.21 7.16 2.80
CA MET A 66 2.88 7.76 3.96
C MET A 66 3.05 6.74 5.09
N MET A 67 2.02 5.94 5.39
CA MET A 67 2.10 4.90 6.43
C MET A 67 3.14 3.82 6.10
N ILE A 68 3.26 3.41 4.83
CA ILE A 68 4.30 2.48 4.38
C ILE A 68 5.69 3.10 4.58
N ALA A 69 5.86 4.38 4.21
CA ALA A 69 7.13 5.09 4.35
C ALA A 69 7.57 5.20 5.82
N GLU A 70 6.69 5.67 6.71
CA GLU A 70 6.97 5.82 8.14
C GLU A 70 7.31 4.47 8.78
N LYS A 71 6.48 3.45 8.52
CA LYS A 71 6.71 2.10 9.05
C LYS A 71 8.04 1.53 8.57
N SER A 72 8.39 1.75 7.31
CA SER A 72 9.64 1.28 6.72
C SER A 72 10.85 2.04 7.24
N ALA A 73 10.74 3.35 7.46
CA ALA A 73 11.81 4.15 8.05
C ALA A 73 12.17 3.65 9.46
N ASP A 74 11.17 3.36 10.29
CA ASP A 74 11.41 2.77 11.62
C ASP A 74 12.09 1.39 11.52
N MET A 75 11.64 0.52 10.61
CA MET A 75 12.26 -0.78 10.39
C MET A 75 13.71 -0.66 9.93
N ILE A 76 14.01 0.27 9.01
CA ILE A 76 15.36 0.51 8.50
C ILE A 76 16.28 1.08 9.59
N LEU A 77 15.76 1.94 10.45
CA LEU A 77 16.51 2.55 11.56
C LEU A 77 16.58 1.67 12.82
N GLY A 78 15.89 0.52 12.83
CA GLY A 78 15.81 -0.34 14.01
C GLY A 78 15.04 0.28 15.18
N LYS A 79 14.09 1.18 14.89
CA LYS A 79 13.24 1.82 15.90
C LYS A 79 12.05 0.93 16.28
N THR A 80 11.70 0.94 17.56
CA THR A 80 10.47 0.34 18.03
C THR A 80 9.29 1.26 17.71
N LEU A 81 8.19 0.68 17.23
CA LEU A 81 6.96 1.43 16.99
C LEU A 81 6.44 2.07 18.28
N LEU A 82 5.76 3.20 18.12
CA LEU A 82 4.99 3.79 19.20
C LEU A 82 3.94 2.80 19.74
N PRO A 83 3.65 2.84 21.05
CA PRO A 83 2.54 2.07 21.60
C PRO A 83 1.22 2.49 20.96
N LYS A 84 0.26 1.57 20.89
CA LYS A 84 -1.11 1.88 20.45
C LYS A 84 -1.67 2.98 21.35
N GLU A 85 -2.19 4.03 20.74
CA GLU A 85 -2.97 5.05 21.44
C GLU A 85 -4.47 4.73 21.30
N GLU A 86 -5.21 4.82 22.41
CA GLU A 86 -6.67 4.75 22.41
C GLU A 86 -7.22 6.18 22.37
N HIS A 87 -8.07 6.46 21.38
CA HIS A 87 -8.74 7.75 21.22
C HIS A 87 -10.24 7.55 21.20
N GLU A 88 -11.00 8.47 21.78
CA GLU A 88 -12.45 8.47 21.63
C GLU A 88 -12.83 8.76 20.18
N PHE A 89 -13.69 7.91 19.61
CA PHE A 89 -14.27 8.14 18.29
C PHE A 89 -15.73 7.73 18.31
N TYR A 90 -16.54 8.38 17.47
CA TYR A 90 -17.96 8.08 17.36
C TYR A 90 -18.17 6.64 16.89
N ARG A 91 -18.97 5.89 17.64
CA ARG A 91 -19.51 4.58 17.25
C ARG A 91 -21.01 4.74 17.14
N ILE A 92 -21.60 4.27 16.05
CA ILE A 92 -23.06 4.09 16.01
C ILE A 92 -23.33 2.99 17.03
N ASP A 93 -24.16 3.30 18.03
CA ASP A 93 -24.65 2.30 18.97
C ASP A 93 -25.42 1.24 18.17
N ASP A 94 -25.16 -0.04 18.43
CA ASP A 94 -25.85 -1.17 17.80
C ASP A 94 -27.30 -1.26 18.35
N ASP A 95 -28.19 -0.36 17.94
CA ASP A 95 -29.66 -0.44 18.16
C ASP A 95 -30.41 -0.85 16.86
#